data_AF-R9UUB9-F1
#
_entry.id   AF-R9UUB9-F1
#
_cell.length_a   1.000
_cell.length_b   1.000
_cell.length_c   1.000
_cell.angle_alpha   90.00
_cell.angle_beta   90.00
_cell.angle_gamma   90.00
#
_symmetry.space_group_name_H-M   'P 1'
#
loop_
_entity.id
_entity.type
_entity.pdbx_description
1 polymer ?
#
loop_
_entity_poly.entity_id
_entity_poly.type
_entity_poly.pdbx_seq_one_letter_code
_entity_poly.pdbx_strand_id
1 'polypeptide(L)'
;MPPPSPPSPDHDARRLGARLDTLRRHLDRLPRKAVRSPAEQSTARTLLADGRAAREEFLARHAPAVYARLTDDLRSPLRVAGLLAAAAAHYPGLVPGEAELAEESGRAQRDKEGWEIDQGLFVGRVLDDPVSGRHLLHAMARPRERAERLLDEFRQQDTVDLGPVAVHHKNGVGYVVFQNHRYLNAEDDASNQALEIAVDLVLLDDRVDVGVLRGGIATHPKWAGRRVFGAGINLTHLRQGRISLVDFFLDREMGAVNKMYRGHPGDFTGEPEPRSLREKPWIAAVDSFAIGGGCQFLLVMDHVVAEHGSYVNLPAGREGIIPGCGVMRLPRFVGEAIARQAVLFSRDIPVDSPEGRMVVADTVPAGEMEAAVDRAVEGLRATGMSSVLANRRAMRIGGEPLDTFRTYMANYAREQAYCAYSQAVFDNLDRNWGR
;
A
#
# COMPACT_ATOMS: atom_id res chain seq x y z
N MET A 1 1.49 32.37 37.45
CA MET A 1 0.57 31.22 37.30
C MET A 1 1.19 30.28 36.28
N PRO A 2 1.29 28.97 36.53
CA PRO A 2 1.61 28.02 35.48
C PRO A 2 0.54 28.12 34.38
N PRO A 3 0.89 27.91 33.11
CA PRO A 3 -0.11 27.85 32.05
C PRO A 3 -1.14 26.76 32.41
N PRO A 4 -2.44 26.96 32.08
CA PRO A 4 -3.43 25.92 32.30
C PRO A 4 -2.96 24.64 31.63
N SER A 5 -3.01 23.52 32.36
CA SER A 5 -2.72 22.21 31.79
C SER A 5 -3.58 22.03 30.54
N PRO A 6 -3.02 21.51 29.43
CA PRO A 6 -3.79 21.28 28.22
C PRO A 6 -5.02 20.42 28.57
N PRO A 7 -6.20 20.71 28.00
CA PRO A 7 -7.41 19.94 28.28
C PRO A 7 -7.15 18.46 27.99
N SER A 8 -7.60 17.60 28.91
CA SER A 8 -7.49 16.14 28.76
C SER A 8 -8.13 15.69 27.44
N PRO A 9 -7.46 14.84 26.64
CA PRO A 9 -8.03 14.27 25.42
C PRO A 9 -9.43 13.68 25.61
N ASP A 10 -9.70 13.10 26.78
CA ASP A 10 -10.99 12.49 27.11
C ASP A 10 -12.14 13.50 27.21
N HIS A 11 -11.86 14.73 27.69
CA HIS A 11 -12.88 15.77 27.78
C HIS A 11 -13.27 16.27 26.39
N ASP A 12 -12.29 16.58 25.55
CA ASP A 12 -12.51 17.04 24.18
C ASP A 12 -13.10 15.91 23.31
N ALA A 13 -12.71 14.67 23.54
CA ALA A 13 -13.28 13.50 22.87
C ALA A 13 -14.77 13.35 23.17
N ARG A 14 -15.21 13.54 24.43
CA ARG A 14 -16.65 13.50 24.77
C ARG A 14 -17.43 14.60 24.05
N ARG A 15 -16.87 15.80 23.93
CA ARG A 15 -17.49 16.91 23.17
C ARG A 15 -17.56 16.61 21.69
N LEU A 16 -16.49 16.05 21.12
CA LEU A 16 -16.45 15.59 19.73
C LEU A 16 -17.53 14.54 19.48
N GLY A 17 -17.59 13.49 20.31
CA GLY A 17 -18.59 12.42 20.20
C GLY A 17 -20.02 12.95 20.18
N ALA A 18 -20.39 13.81 21.13
CA ALA A 18 -21.73 14.41 21.18
C ALA A 18 -22.07 15.24 19.92
N ARG A 19 -21.08 15.94 19.34
CA ARG A 19 -21.25 16.67 18.08
C ARG A 19 -21.43 15.71 16.91
N LEU A 20 -20.59 14.68 16.81
CA LEU A 20 -20.65 13.68 15.73
C LEU A 20 -21.95 12.88 15.78
N ASP A 21 -22.42 12.49 16.96
CA ASP A 21 -23.72 11.81 17.14
C ASP A 21 -24.88 12.67 16.64
N THR A 22 -24.82 13.99 16.89
CA THR A 22 -25.84 14.92 16.41
C THR A 22 -25.83 15.04 14.89
N LEU A 23 -24.65 15.17 14.28
CA LEU A 23 -24.51 15.18 12.83
C LEU A 23 -24.98 13.85 12.22
N ARG A 24 -24.65 12.72 12.85
CA ARG A 24 -25.04 11.39 12.38
C ARG A 24 -26.56 11.21 12.40
N ARG A 25 -27.24 11.61 13.48
CA ARG A 25 -28.71 11.59 13.55
C ARG A 25 -29.38 12.43 12.45
N HIS A 26 -28.74 13.51 12.01
CA HIS A 26 -29.25 14.30 10.88
C HIS A 26 -28.99 13.60 9.54
N LEU A 27 -27.83 12.97 9.37
CA LEU A 27 -27.51 12.20 8.17
C LEU A 27 -28.43 10.99 8.00
N ASP A 28 -28.72 10.26 9.08
CA ASP A 28 -29.57 9.06 9.07
C ASP A 28 -31.05 9.36 8.74
N ARG A 29 -31.48 10.63 8.84
CA ARG A 29 -32.82 11.06 8.41
C ARG A 29 -32.92 11.25 6.90
N LEU A 30 -31.79 11.36 6.20
CA LEU A 30 -31.78 11.47 4.74
C LEU A 30 -31.98 10.09 4.12
N PRO A 31 -32.57 10.00 2.91
CA PRO A 31 -32.58 8.77 2.14
C PRO A 31 -31.16 8.24 1.91
N ARG A 32 -31.05 6.97 1.51
CA ARG A 32 -29.77 6.39 1.09
C ARG A 32 -29.16 7.20 -0.05
N LYS A 33 -27.83 7.32 -0.07
CA LYS A 33 -27.09 8.15 -1.04
C LYS A 33 -27.56 8.00 -2.49
N ALA A 34 -27.83 6.77 -2.94
CA ALA A 34 -28.23 6.47 -4.31
C ALA A 34 -29.56 7.13 -4.75
N VAL A 35 -30.45 7.48 -3.81
CA VAL A 35 -31.80 8.01 -4.10
C VAL A 35 -32.03 9.44 -3.58
N ARG A 36 -30.99 10.08 -3.02
CA ARG A 36 -31.06 11.47 -2.57
C ARG A 36 -31.26 12.43 -3.74
N SER A 37 -32.17 13.38 -3.59
CA SER A 37 -32.28 14.55 -4.45
C SER A 37 -31.02 15.43 -4.39
N PRO A 38 -30.79 16.34 -5.36
CA PRO A 38 -29.64 17.26 -5.32
C PRO A 38 -29.54 18.09 -4.04
N ALA A 39 -30.69 18.49 -3.47
CA ALA A 39 -30.74 19.22 -2.21
C ALA A 39 -30.27 18.34 -1.03
N GLU A 40 -30.77 17.10 -0.93
CA GLU A 40 -30.36 16.14 0.11
C GLU A 40 -28.89 15.73 -0.04
N GLN A 41 -28.38 15.60 -1.27
CA GLN A 41 -26.95 15.39 -1.51
C GLN A 41 -26.12 16.58 -1.01
N SER A 42 -26.60 17.80 -1.21
CA SER A 42 -25.94 19.00 -0.68
C SER A 42 -25.92 19.01 0.85
N THR A 43 -27.06 18.71 1.48
CA THR A 43 -27.17 18.59 2.94
C THR A 43 -26.24 17.52 3.50
N ALA A 44 -26.23 16.32 2.91
CA ALA A 44 -25.34 15.24 3.32
C ALA A 44 -23.86 15.65 3.22
N ARG A 45 -23.45 16.31 2.13
CA ARG A 45 -22.08 16.80 1.95
C ARG A 45 -21.68 17.78 3.04
N THR A 46 -22.55 18.73 3.40
CA THR A 46 -22.27 19.67 4.50
C THR A 46 -22.11 18.95 5.83
N LEU A 47 -23.04 18.04 6.17
CA LEU A 47 -22.97 17.28 7.43
C LEU A 47 -21.69 16.44 7.54
N LEU A 48 -21.30 15.76 6.45
CA LEU A 48 -20.08 14.96 6.41
C LEU A 48 -18.82 15.84 6.48
N ALA A 49 -18.81 16.98 5.79
CA ALA A 49 -17.70 17.94 5.84
C ALA A 49 -17.52 18.52 7.25
N ASP A 50 -18.62 18.88 7.93
CA ASP A 50 -18.59 19.37 9.31
C ASP A 50 -18.06 18.32 10.29
N GLY A 51 -18.43 17.05 10.09
CA GLY A 51 -17.93 15.93 10.89
C GLY A 51 -16.43 15.70 10.70
N ARG A 52 -15.98 15.68 9.44
CA ARG A 52 -14.56 15.52 9.07
C ARG A 52 -13.71 16.67 9.61
N ALA A 53 -14.16 17.92 9.46
CA ALA A 53 -13.48 19.08 10.01
C ALA A 53 -13.34 19.01 11.54
N ALA A 54 -14.38 18.55 12.25
CA ALA A 54 -14.32 18.36 13.69
C ALA A 54 -13.31 17.27 14.11
N ARG A 55 -13.21 16.17 13.36
CA ARG A 55 -12.22 15.12 13.58
C ARG A 55 -10.80 15.65 13.37
N GLU A 56 -10.56 16.39 12.30
CA GLU A 56 -9.25 17.00 12.04
C GLU A 56 -8.84 17.97 13.13
N GLU A 57 -9.75 18.83 13.58
CA GLU A 57 -9.50 19.79 14.67
C GLU A 57 -9.10 19.06 15.97
N PHE A 58 -9.79 17.97 16.30
CA PHE A 58 -9.47 17.15 17.45
C PHE A 58 -8.11 16.46 17.31
N LEU A 59 -7.89 15.78 16.17
CA LEU A 59 -6.65 15.03 15.93
C LEU A 59 -5.42 15.93 15.84
N ALA A 60 -5.55 17.14 15.30
CA ALA A 60 -4.45 18.11 15.24
C ALA A 60 -3.93 18.48 16.64
N ARG A 61 -4.76 18.37 17.68
CA ARG A 61 -4.37 18.65 19.07
C ARG A 61 -3.97 17.40 19.83
N HIS A 62 -4.62 16.27 19.55
CA HIS A 62 -4.64 15.11 20.45
C HIS A 62 -4.09 13.81 19.84
N ALA A 63 -3.72 13.78 18.55
CA ALA A 63 -3.30 12.54 17.90
C ALA A 63 -2.18 11.77 18.65
N PRO A 64 -1.09 12.40 19.15
CA PRO A 64 -0.07 11.68 19.92
C PRO A 64 -0.61 11.06 21.21
N ALA A 65 -1.46 11.79 21.95
CA ALA A 65 -2.04 11.31 23.20
C ALA A 65 -3.07 10.18 22.98
N VAL A 66 -3.88 10.31 21.92
CA VAL A 66 -4.79 9.26 21.46
C VAL A 66 -3.99 8.01 21.08
N TYR A 67 -2.94 8.16 20.27
CA TYR A 67 -2.11 7.04 19.85
C TYR A 67 -1.42 6.33 21.03
N ALA A 68 -0.82 7.09 21.95
CA ALA A 68 -0.22 6.53 23.17
C ALA A 68 -1.25 5.75 23.99
N ARG A 69 -2.47 6.25 24.17
CA ARG A 69 -3.56 5.52 24.84
C ARG A 69 -3.86 4.19 24.14
N LEU A 70 -3.99 4.20 22.82
CA LEU A 70 -4.38 3.02 22.03
C LEU A 70 -3.30 1.96 21.95
N THR A 71 -2.03 2.35 22.12
CA THR A 71 -0.86 1.47 21.98
C THR A 71 -0.19 1.14 23.31
N ASP A 72 -0.85 1.42 24.43
CA ASP A 72 -0.28 1.27 25.77
C ASP A 72 1.09 1.95 25.91
N ASP A 73 1.15 3.23 25.53
CA ASP A 73 2.37 4.04 25.51
C ASP A 73 3.49 3.39 24.67
N LEU A 74 3.15 3.03 23.42
CA LEU A 74 4.04 2.38 22.45
C LEU A 74 4.51 0.96 22.83
N ARG A 75 3.95 0.33 23.88
CA ARG A 75 4.27 -1.05 24.26
C ARG A 75 3.54 -2.09 23.40
N SER A 76 2.40 -1.72 22.83
CA SER A 76 1.57 -2.58 22.00
C SER A 76 1.53 -2.08 20.55
N PRO A 77 2.42 -2.58 19.67
CA PRO A 77 2.41 -2.22 18.25
C PRO A 77 1.16 -2.78 17.55
N LEU A 78 0.28 -1.87 17.14
CA LEU A 78 -0.91 -2.17 16.36
C LEU A 78 -0.69 -1.80 14.90
N ARG A 79 -0.99 -2.73 13.99
CA ARG A 79 -1.14 -2.43 12.55
C ARG A 79 -2.33 -1.52 12.32
N VAL A 80 -2.44 -0.89 11.14
CA VAL A 80 -3.49 0.09 10.82
C VAL A 80 -4.89 -0.41 11.16
N ALA A 81 -5.27 -1.62 10.71
CA ALA A 81 -6.58 -2.19 11.00
C ALA A 81 -6.85 -2.32 12.51
N GLY A 82 -5.90 -2.87 13.27
CA GLY A 82 -6.04 -3.01 14.73
C GLY A 82 -6.06 -1.67 15.46
N LEU A 83 -5.29 -0.70 14.98
CA LEU A 83 -5.27 0.66 15.52
C LEU A 83 -6.62 1.37 15.31
N LEU A 84 -7.21 1.23 14.12
CA LEU A 84 -8.52 1.79 13.81
C LEU A 84 -9.63 1.13 14.62
N ALA A 85 -9.58 -0.20 14.80
CA ALA A 85 -10.52 -0.91 15.66
C ALA A 85 -10.43 -0.43 17.12
N ALA A 86 -9.21 -0.25 17.65
CA ALA A 86 -9.00 0.30 18.99
C ALA A 86 -9.50 1.75 19.08
N ALA A 87 -9.25 2.57 18.06
CA ALA A 87 -9.73 3.96 18.00
C ALA A 87 -11.26 4.03 18.00
N ALA A 88 -11.94 3.19 17.21
CA ALA A 88 -13.40 3.11 17.17
C ALA A 88 -14.00 2.72 18.54
N ALA A 89 -13.36 1.79 19.26
CA ALA A 89 -13.81 1.32 20.56
C ALA A 89 -13.61 2.36 21.68
N HIS A 90 -12.46 3.05 21.70
CA HIS A 90 -12.13 4.01 22.76
C HIS A 90 -12.67 5.42 22.50
N TYR A 91 -12.84 5.81 21.24
CA TYR A 91 -13.29 7.13 20.82
C TYR A 91 -14.43 7.01 19.80
N PRO A 92 -15.66 6.66 20.25
CA PRO A 92 -16.80 6.48 19.36
C PRO A 92 -17.02 7.68 18.43
N GLY A 93 -17.20 7.38 17.14
CA GLY A 93 -17.37 8.37 16.08
C GLY A 93 -16.06 8.97 15.53
N LEU A 94 -14.91 8.82 16.19
CA LEU A 94 -13.63 9.37 15.68
C LEU A 94 -13.25 8.74 14.34
N VAL A 95 -13.43 7.42 14.22
CA VAL A 95 -13.30 6.62 12.99
C VAL A 95 -14.51 5.68 12.91
N PRO A 96 -14.87 5.17 11.73
CA PRO A 96 -16.02 4.27 11.61
C PRO A 96 -15.80 2.96 12.37
N GLY A 97 -16.89 2.45 12.96
CA GLY A 97 -16.93 1.12 13.55
C GLY A 97 -17.11 0.02 12.51
N GLU A 98 -16.94 -1.24 12.94
CA GLU A 98 -17.05 -2.42 12.07
C GLU A 98 -18.42 -2.51 11.38
N ALA A 99 -19.51 -2.20 12.10
CA ALA A 99 -20.86 -2.22 11.53
C ALA A 99 -21.04 -1.19 10.39
N GLU A 100 -20.45 0.00 10.51
CA GLU A 100 -20.56 1.04 9.48
C GLU A 100 -19.78 0.66 8.22
N LEU A 101 -18.60 0.08 8.38
CA LEU A 101 -17.79 -0.43 7.27
C LEU A 101 -18.47 -1.63 6.59
N ALA A 102 -19.05 -2.54 7.37
CA ALA A 102 -19.79 -3.69 6.85
C ALA A 102 -21.05 -3.26 6.07
N GLU A 103 -21.73 -2.19 6.51
CA GLU A 103 -22.89 -1.65 5.79
C GLU A 103 -22.50 -1.04 4.43
N GLU A 104 -21.31 -0.45 4.32
CA GLU A 104 -20.79 0.10 3.06
C GLU A 104 -20.15 -0.93 2.13
N SER A 105 -19.54 -2.00 2.66
CA SER A 105 -18.84 -3.00 1.83
C SER A 105 -19.77 -3.72 0.84
N GLY A 106 -21.08 -3.75 1.11
CA GLY A 106 -22.09 -4.27 0.19
C GLY A 106 -22.55 -3.31 -0.92
N ARG A 107 -21.97 -2.10 -1.00
CA ARG A 107 -22.42 -1.03 -1.91
C ARG A 107 -21.38 -0.74 -2.99
N ALA A 108 -21.85 -0.38 -4.17
CA ALA A 108 -20.99 0.20 -5.19
C ALA A 108 -20.28 1.45 -4.65
N GLN A 109 -19.04 1.70 -5.07
CA GLN A 109 -18.21 2.76 -4.51
C GLN A 109 -18.88 4.15 -4.55
N ARG A 110 -19.64 4.41 -5.61
CA ARG A 110 -20.38 5.68 -5.78
C ARG A 110 -21.50 5.89 -4.76
N ASP A 111 -22.04 4.82 -4.20
CA ASP A 111 -23.20 4.81 -3.30
C ASP A 111 -22.83 4.79 -1.81
N LYS A 112 -21.52 4.77 -1.51
CA LYS A 112 -20.96 4.89 -0.15
C LYS A 112 -20.92 6.36 0.32
N GLU A 113 -21.14 6.62 1.61
CA GLU A 113 -20.94 7.91 2.28
C GLU A 113 -19.45 8.30 2.40
N GLY A 114 -18.57 7.30 2.37
CA GLY A 114 -17.12 7.52 2.42
C GLY A 114 -16.61 7.61 3.84
N TRP A 115 -16.96 6.64 4.67
CA TRP A 115 -16.48 6.51 6.04
C TRP A 115 -14.96 6.22 6.10
N GLU A 116 -14.39 5.59 5.07
CA GLU A 116 -12.94 5.37 5.01
C GLU A 116 -12.15 6.70 4.93
N ILE A 117 -12.78 7.82 4.55
CA ILE A 117 -12.15 9.16 4.66
C ILE A 117 -11.77 9.46 6.11
N ASP A 118 -12.63 9.13 7.07
CA ASP A 118 -12.35 9.36 8.49
C ASP A 118 -11.17 8.49 8.98
N GLN A 119 -11.02 7.28 8.44
CA GLN A 119 -9.84 6.44 8.69
C GLN A 119 -8.58 7.08 8.11
N GLY A 120 -8.63 7.61 6.88
CA GLY A 120 -7.52 8.31 6.23
C GLY A 120 -7.08 9.56 7.00
N LEU A 121 -8.03 10.33 7.53
CA LEU A 121 -7.75 11.48 8.40
C LEU A 121 -7.03 11.06 9.69
N PHE A 122 -7.51 10.01 10.34
CA PHE A 122 -6.89 9.47 11.56
C PHE A 122 -5.47 8.96 11.30
N VAL A 123 -5.29 8.06 10.33
CA VAL A 123 -3.98 7.48 10.00
C VAL A 123 -3.01 8.55 9.54
N GLY A 124 -3.46 9.51 8.72
CA GLY A 124 -2.65 10.64 8.28
C GLY A 124 -2.11 11.45 9.46
N ARG A 125 -2.94 11.75 10.46
CA ARG A 125 -2.51 12.51 11.64
C ARG A 125 -1.59 11.73 12.57
N VAL A 126 -1.79 10.42 12.71
CA VAL A 126 -0.85 9.53 13.41
C VAL A 126 0.50 9.54 12.72
N LEU A 127 0.51 9.43 11.39
CA LEU A 127 1.73 9.43 10.60
C LEU A 127 2.41 10.81 10.59
N ASP A 128 1.70 11.93 10.69
CA ASP A 128 2.27 13.28 10.76
C ASP A 128 3.15 13.46 12.02
N ASP A 129 2.80 12.82 13.14
CA ASP A 129 3.61 12.81 14.36
C ASP A 129 4.85 11.90 14.21
N PRO A 130 6.08 12.40 14.42
CA PRO A 130 7.29 11.61 14.20
C PRO A 130 7.38 10.34 15.06
N VAL A 131 6.98 10.39 16.34
CA VAL A 131 7.12 9.25 17.24
C VAL A 131 6.05 8.20 16.94
N SER A 132 4.78 8.61 16.91
CA SER A 132 3.63 7.76 16.64
C SER A 132 3.72 7.16 15.24
N GLY A 133 4.09 7.97 14.24
CA GLY A 133 4.21 7.54 12.86
C GLY A 133 5.32 6.51 12.66
N ARG A 134 6.51 6.72 13.25
CA ARG A 134 7.59 5.71 13.19
C ARG A 134 7.19 4.41 13.89
N HIS A 135 6.49 4.49 15.02
CA HIS A 135 5.98 3.30 15.72
C HIS A 135 4.94 2.54 14.90
N LEU A 136 4.02 3.25 14.22
CA LEU A 136 3.05 2.63 13.30
C LEU A 136 3.76 1.96 12.12
N LEU A 137 4.74 2.63 11.49
CA LEU A 137 5.53 2.04 10.41
C LEU A 137 6.32 0.81 10.87
N HIS A 138 6.86 0.83 12.09
CA HIS A 138 7.48 -0.35 12.69
C HIS A 138 6.47 -1.50 12.83
N ALA A 139 5.27 -1.25 13.34
CA ALA A 139 4.21 -2.26 13.46
C ALA A 139 3.81 -2.85 12.09
N MET A 140 3.75 -2.01 11.06
CA MET A 140 3.45 -2.43 9.67
C MET A 140 4.58 -3.24 9.04
N ALA A 141 5.84 -2.97 9.40
CA ALA A 141 6.99 -3.69 8.88
C ALA A 141 7.26 -5.03 9.59
N ARG A 142 6.60 -5.33 10.72
CA ARG A 142 6.70 -6.64 11.38
C ARG A 142 6.10 -7.77 10.53
N PRO A 143 6.61 -9.01 10.62
CA PRO A 143 6.04 -10.16 9.94
C PRO A 143 4.55 -10.34 10.28
N ARG A 144 3.76 -10.79 9.31
CA ARG A 144 2.39 -11.25 9.55
C ARG A 144 2.45 -12.56 10.32
N GLU A 145 1.60 -12.68 11.35
CA GLU A 145 1.49 -13.91 12.17
C GLU A 145 1.20 -15.16 11.30
N ARG A 146 0.43 -15.01 10.22
CA ARG A 146 0.18 -16.10 9.27
C ARG A 146 1.46 -16.56 8.54
N ALA A 147 2.38 -15.65 8.23
CA ALA A 147 3.66 -16.01 7.62
C ALA A 147 4.55 -16.78 8.61
N GLU A 148 4.57 -16.38 9.88
CA GLU A 148 5.30 -17.08 10.93
C GLU A 148 4.79 -18.52 11.10
N ARG A 149 3.46 -18.72 11.08
CA ARG A 149 2.86 -20.06 11.15
C ARG A 149 3.14 -20.93 9.93
N LEU A 150 3.30 -20.33 8.75
CA LEU A 150 3.56 -21.04 7.49
C LEU A 150 5.06 -21.27 7.23
N LEU A 151 5.95 -20.71 8.05
CA LEU A 151 7.39 -20.76 7.81
C LEU A 151 7.94 -22.18 7.81
N ASP A 152 7.50 -23.02 8.74
CA ASP A 152 7.96 -24.42 8.81
C ASP A 152 7.45 -25.26 7.63
N GLU A 153 6.21 -25.00 7.18
CA GLU A 153 5.65 -25.62 5.97
C GLU A 153 6.47 -25.21 4.73
N PHE A 154 6.74 -23.92 4.58
CA PHE A 154 7.57 -23.40 3.49
C PHE A 154 8.98 -24.01 3.50
N ARG A 155 9.55 -24.22 4.69
CA ARG A 155 10.86 -24.88 4.86
C ARG A 155 10.88 -26.36 4.49
N GLN A 156 9.76 -27.05 4.69
CA GLN A 156 9.66 -28.48 4.39
C GLN A 156 9.29 -28.74 2.93
N GLN A 157 8.44 -27.90 2.35
CA GLN A 157 7.87 -28.12 1.02
C GLN A 157 8.55 -27.31 -0.08
N ASP A 158 9.41 -26.36 0.28
CA ASP A 158 9.99 -25.36 -0.62
C ASP A 158 8.95 -24.55 -1.41
N THR A 159 7.67 -24.60 -1.03
CA THR A 159 6.59 -23.88 -1.69
C THR A 159 5.41 -23.66 -0.75
N VAL A 160 4.69 -22.56 -0.93
CA VAL A 160 3.38 -22.29 -0.32
C VAL A 160 2.50 -21.60 -1.36
N ASP A 161 1.31 -22.14 -1.58
CA ASP A 161 0.27 -21.50 -2.40
C ASP A 161 -0.68 -20.70 -1.51
N LEU A 162 -0.77 -19.39 -1.75
CA LEU A 162 -1.61 -18.46 -0.99
C LEU A 162 -2.86 -18.04 -1.78
N GLY A 163 -3.15 -18.67 -2.91
CA GLY A 163 -4.25 -18.34 -3.82
C GLY A 163 -3.75 -17.42 -4.95
N PRO A 164 -3.98 -16.10 -4.91
CA PRO A 164 -3.54 -15.18 -5.96
C PRO A 164 -2.01 -14.99 -6.05
N VAL A 165 -1.25 -15.51 -5.08
CA VAL A 165 0.22 -15.47 -5.02
C VAL A 165 0.73 -16.83 -4.57
N ALA A 166 1.82 -17.31 -5.16
CA ALA A 166 2.58 -18.44 -4.64
C ALA A 166 4.01 -18.00 -4.30
N VAL A 167 4.62 -18.65 -3.34
CA VAL A 167 6.05 -18.50 -3.02
C VAL A 167 6.74 -19.84 -3.11
N HIS A 168 7.91 -19.90 -3.75
CA HIS A 168 8.73 -21.11 -3.75
C HIS A 168 10.22 -20.79 -3.58
N HIS A 169 10.94 -21.69 -2.93
CA HIS A 169 12.37 -21.62 -2.72
C HIS A 169 13.09 -22.53 -3.72
N LYS A 170 14.18 -22.02 -4.31
CA LYS A 170 15.09 -22.83 -5.14
C LYS A 170 16.49 -22.23 -5.10
N ASN A 171 17.49 -23.06 -4.78
CA ASN A 171 18.91 -22.68 -4.79
C ASN A 171 19.21 -21.38 -4.05
N GLY A 172 18.59 -21.16 -2.88
CA GLY A 172 18.73 -19.96 -2.06
C GLY A 172 18.03 -18.71 -2.62
N VAL A 173 17.10 -18.89 -3.55
CA VAL A 173 16.26 -17.81 -4.10
C VAL A 173 14.81 -18.06 -3.72
N GLY A 174 14.13 -17.02 -3.23
CA GLY A 174 12.71 -17.03 -2.91
C GLY A 174 11.91 -16.37 -4.01
N TYR A 175 11.20 -17.15 -4.81
CA TYR A 175 10.39 -16.69 -5.93
C TYR A 175 8.96 -16.44 -5.48
N VAL A 176 8.55 -15.18 -5.48
CA VAL A 176 7.17 -14.73 -5.30
C VAL A 176 6.52 -14.57 -6.68
N VAL A 177 5.48 -15.36 -6.93
CA VAL A 177 4.82 -15.45 -8.24
C VAL A 177 3.37 -14.99 -8.14
N PHE A 178 3.02 -13.92 -8.86
CA PHE A 178 1.63 -13.53 -9.01
C PHE A 178 0.89 -14.51 -9.92
N GLN A 179 -0.24 -15.03 -9.44
CA GLN A 179 -1.03 -16.02 -10.16
C GLN A 179 -2.54 -15.74 -10.08
N ASN A 180 -2.92 -14.46 -9.94
CA ASN A 180 -4.29 -14.01 -10.14
C ASN A 180 -4.63 -13.96 -11.65
N HIS A 181 -4.55 -15.13 -12.28
CA HIS A 181 -4.55 -15.30 -13.74
C HIS A 181 -5.83 -14.80 -14.41
N ARG A 182 -6.97 -14.94 -13.72
CA ARG A 182 -8.28 -14.51 -14.19
C ARG A 182 -8.31 -13.00 -14.48
N TYR A 183 -7.54 -12.22 -13.75
CA TYR A 183 -7.51 -10.77 -13.82
C TYR A 183 -6.15 -10.22 -14.25
N LEU A 184 -5.32 -11.02 -14.95
CA LEU A 184 -3.99 -10.59 -15.41
C LEU A 184 -3.13 -10.01 -14.28
N ASN A 185 -3.20 -10.65 -13.10
CA ASN A 185 -2.53 -10.19 -11.89
C ASN A 185 -2.96 -8.78 -11.45
N ALA A 186 -4.21 -8.39 -11.75
CA ALA A 186 -4.79 -7.20 -11.13
C ALA A 186 -4.93 -7.40 -9.62
N GLU A 187 -4.60 -6.34 -8.88
CA GLU A 187 -4.46 -6.36 -7.44
C GLU A 187 -5.81 -6.07 -6.77
N ASP A 188 -6.12 -6.84 -5.73
CA ASP A 188 -7.19 -6.59 -4.77
C ASP A 188 -6.71 -6.88 -3.33
N ASP A 189 -7.58 -6.68 -2.35
CA ASP A 189 -7.28 -6.82 -0.93
C ASP A 189 -6.72 -8.22 -0.62
N ALA A 190 -7.28 -9.26 -1.24
CA ALA A 190 -6.83 -10.64 -1.05
C ALA A 190 -5.44 -10.88 -1.66
N SER A 191 -5.18 -10.36 -2.86
CA SER A 191 -3.84 -10.48 -3.47
C SER A 191 -2.77 -9.73 -2.68
N ASN A 192 -3.10 -8.58 -2.08
CA ASN A 192 -2.16 -7.80 -1.28
C ASN A 192 -1.78 -8.54 0.01
N GLN A 193 -2.77 -9.12 0.70
CA GLN A 193 -2.52 -9.93 1.89
C GLN A 193 -1.66 -11.15 1.58
N ALA A 194 -1.97 -11.86 0.48
CA ALA A 194 -1.18 -13.01 0.02
C ALA A 194 0.26 -12.60 -0.34
N LEU A 195 0.43 -11.46 -1.03
CA LEU A 195 1.75 -10.93 -1.38
C LEU A 195 2.58 -10.63 -0.12
N GLU A 196 2.00 -9.97 0.88
CA GLU A 196 2.75 -9.65 2.10
C GLU A 196 3.20 -10.90 2.85
N ILE A 197 2.35 -11.93 2.92
CA ILE A 197 2.72 -13.22 3.52
C ILE A 197 3.85 -13.87 2.74
N ALA A 198 3.80 -13.88 1.40
CA ALA A 198 4.87 -14.42 0.56
C ALA A 198 6.20 -13.67 0.76
N VAL A 199 6.16 -12.33 0.80
CA VAL A 199 7.32 -11.48 1.08
C VAL A 199 7.88 -11.75 2.47
N ASP A 200 7.01 -11.90 3.48
CA ASP A 200 7.42 -12.25 4.83
C ASP A 200 8.12 -13.62 4.87
N LEU A 201 7.57 -14.65 4.22
CA LEU A 201 8.21 -15.97 4.13
C LEU A 201 9.61 -15.88 3.49
N VAL A 202 9.77 -15.13 2.40
CA VAL A 202 11.08 -14.87 1.78
C VAL A 202 12.04 -14.20 2.75
N LEU A 203 11.61 -13.19 3.51
CA LEU A 203 12.46 -12.47 4.45
C LEU A 203 12.79 -13.29 5.71
N LEU A 204 11.85 -14.10 6.20
CA LEU A 204 11.99 -14.91 7.41
C LEU A 204 12.90 -16.13 7.23
N ASP A 205 12.98 -16.69 6.02
CA ASP A 205 13.69 -17.96 5.79
C ASP A 205 15.18 -17.76 5.51
N ASP A 206 16.05 -18.06 6.46
CA ASP A 206 17.51 -17.93 6.34
C ASP A 206 18.14 -18.76 5.20
N ARG A 207 17.40 -19.69 4.58
CA ARG A 207 17.85 -20.40 3.37
C ARG A 207 17.85 -19.51 2.13
N VAL A 208 17.09 -18.41 2.14
CA VAL A 208 16.94 -17.51 0.99
C VAL A 208 17.89 -16.32 1.12
N ASP A 209 18.69 -16.08 0.08
CA ASP A 209 19.58 -14.91 -0.02
C ASP A 209 18.93 -13.76 -0.82
N VAL A 210 18.16 -14.09 -1.86
CA VAL A 210 17.61 -13.14 -2.84
C VAL A 210 16.13 -13.43 -3.07
N GLY A 211 15.30 -12.39 -3.08
CA GLY A 211 13.90 -12.47 -3.50
C GLY A 211 13.74 -12.21 -5.00
N VAL A 212 12.83 -12.93 -5.66
CA VAL A 212 12.44 -12.67 -7.06
C VAL A 212 10.94 -12.46 -7.14
N LEU A 213 10.49 -11.35 -7.72
CA LEU A 213 9.08 -11.07 -8.00
C LEU A 213 8.79 -11.27 -9.49
N ARG A 214 7.80 -12.10 -9.83
CA ARG A 214 7.45 -12.38 -11.23
C ARG A 214 5.98 -12.69 -11.45
N GLY A 215 5.49 -12.43 -12.66
CA GLY A 215 4.18 -12.87 -13.13
C GLY A 215 4.15 -14.35 -13.53
N GLY A 216 3.14 -15.09 -13.07
CA GLY A 216 2.81 -16.43 -13.53
C GLY A 216 2.27 -16.46 -14.97
N ILE A 217 2.11 -17.66 -15.52
CA ILE A 217 1.54 -17.88 -16.85
C ILE A 217 0.04 -17.58 -16.80
N ALA A 218 -0.44 -16.61 -17.58
CA ALA A 218 -1.84 -16.24 -17.61
C ALA A 218 -2.72 -17.35 -18.22
N THR A 219 -3.88 -17.57 -17.59
CA THR A 219 -4.94 -18.47 -18.08
C THR A 219 -6.06 -17.71 -18.80
N HIS A 220 -6.03 -16.37 -18.76
CA HIS A 220 -6.97 -15.53 -19.49
C HIS A 220 -6.89 -15.81 -21.00
N PRO A 221 -8.01 -16.00 -21.74
CA PRO A 221 -7.98 -16.45 -23.14
C PRO A 221 -7.09 -15.62 -24.07
N LYS A 222 -7.10 -14.28 -23.93
CA LYS A 222 -6.28 -13.36 -24.72
C LYS A 222 -4.76 -13.47 -24.46
N TRP A 223 -4.37 -14.00 -23.31
CA TRP A 223 -2.98 -14.04 -22.84
C TRP A 223 -2.52 -15.46 -22.50
N ALA A 224 -3.28 -16.47 -22.93
CA ALA A 224 -3.02 -17.87 -22.61
C ALA A 224 -1.60 -18.27 -23.02
N GLY A 225 -0.87 -18.89 -22.09
CA GLY A 225 0.51 -19.35 -22.32
C GLY A 225 1.59 -18.26 -22.23
N ARG A 226 1.20 -16.99 -22.02
CA ARG A 226 2.14 -15.89 -21.79
C ARG A 226 2.23 -15.55 -20.31
N ARG A 227 3.40 -15.13 -19.84
CA ARG A 227 3.54 -14.52 -18.51
C ARG A 227 3.11 -13.06 -18.55
N VAL A 228 2.48 -12.60 -17.47
CA VAL A 228 2.05 -11.21 -17.30
C VAL A 228 2.44 -10.76 -15.92
N PHE A 229 3.26 -9.71 -15.82
CA PHE A 229 3.72 -9.23 -14.51
C PHE A 229 2.57 -8.67 -13.66
N GLY A 230 1.86 -7.64 -14.11
CA GLY A 230 0.72 -7.09 -13.37
C GLY A 230 -0.04 -5.99 -14.09
N ALA A 231 -1.37 -6.04 -14.02
CA ALA A 231 -2.28 -5.10 -14.67
C ALA A 231 -2.71 -3.91 -13.78
N GLY A 232 -2.09 -3.75 -12.60
CA GLY A 232 -2.43 -2.70 -11.64
C GLY A 232 -3.64 -3.06 -10.78
N ILE A 233 -4.39 -2.07 -10.31
CA ILE A 233 -5.53 -2.29 -9.42
C ILE A 233 -6.70 -2.99 -10.15
N ASN A 234 -7.42 -3.87 -9.46
CA ASN A 234 -8.63 -4.46 -9.96
C ASN A 234 -9.76 -3.41 -10.02
N LEU A 235 -9.89 -2.76 -11.18
CA LEU A 235 -10.91 -1.73 -11.42
C LEU A 235 -12.33 -2.27 -11.19
N THR A 236 -12.56 -3.57 -11.43
CA THR A 236 -13.86 -4.21 -11.17
C THR A 236 -14.20 -4.16 -9.69
N HIS A 237 -13.26 -4.53 -8.83
CA HIS A 237 -13.46 -4.46 -7.39
C HIS A 237 -13.57 -3.01 -6.93
N LEU A 238 -12.80 -2.09 -7.53
CA LEU A 238 -12.85 -0.67 -7.16
C LEU A 238 -14.24 -0.06 -7.37
N ARG A 239 -14.87 -0.16 -8.56
CA ARG A 239 -16.24 0.41 -8.73
C ARG A 239 -17.32 -0.39 -7.98
N GLN A 240 -17.11 -1.68 -7.71
CA GLN A 240 -17.98 -2.45 -6.81
C GLN A 240 -17.82 -2.07 -5.33
N GLY A 241 -16.86 -1.20 -4.98
CA GLY A 241 -16.60 -0.79 -3.61
C GLY A 241 -15.93 -1.87 -2.76
N ARG A 242 -15.12 -2.73 -3.37
CA ARG A 242 -14.44 -3.87 -2.71
C ARG A 242 -12.94 -3.68 -2.54
N ILE A 243 -12.44 -2.48 -2.79
CA ILE A 243 -11.05 -2.11 -2.50
C ILE A 243 -11.07 -1.25 -1.23
N SER A 244 -10.46 -1.73 -0.15
CA SER A 244 -10.39 -0.96 1.10
C SER A 244 -9.27 0.06 1.09
N LEU A 245 -9.49 1.22 1.73
CA LEU A 245 -8.39 2.13 2.09
C LEU A 245 -7.29 1.42 2.89
N VAL A 246 -7.70 0.63 3.88
CA VAL A 246 -6.80 0.00 4.84
C VAL A 246 -6.13 -1.21 4.22
N ASP A 247 -6.93 -2.22 3.83
CA ASP A 247 -6.39 -3.53 3.42
C ASP A 247 -5.74 -3.49 2.03
N PHE A 248 -6.10 -2.50 1.19
CA PHE A 248 -5.45 -2.31 -0.10
C PHE A 248 -4.38 -1.21 -0.04
N PHE A 249 -4.78 0.06 0.04
CA PHE A 249 -3.86 1.17 -0.24
C PHE A 249 -2.78 1.32 0.84
N LEU A 250 -3.17 1.31 2.12
CA LEU A 250 -2.26 1.54 3.23
C LEU A 250 -1.41 0.29 3.54
N ASP A 251 -2.04 -0.88 3.64
CA ASP A 251 -1.36 -2.13 3.96
C ASP A 251 -0.37 -2.54 2.86
N ARG A 252 -0.67 -2.26 1.59
CA ARG A 252 0.26 -2.51 0.49
C ARG A 252 1.55 -1.71 0.61
N GLU A 253 1.42 -0.39 0.78
CA GLU A 253 2.56 0.52 0.76
C GLU A 253 3.41 0.38 2.02
N MET A 254 2.79 0.28 3.21
CA MET A 254 3.52 0.15 4.49
C MET A 254 3.88 -1.30 4.85
N GLY A 255 3.22 -2.29 4.24
CA GLY A 255 3.49 -3.71 4.37
C GLY A 255 4.41 -4.21 3.25
N ALA A 256 3.88 -5.00 2.31
CA ALA A 256 4.68 -5.76 1.34
C ALA A 256 5.70 -4.90 0.57
N VAL A 257 5.30 -3.73 0.06
CA VAL A 257 6.20 -2.85 -0.72
C VAL A 257 7.34 -2.34 0.17
N ASN A 258 7.01 -1.80 1.34
CA ASN A 258 8.01 -1.31 2.28
C ASN A 258 8.89 -2.44 2.83
N LYS A 259 8.36 -3.65 3.05
CA LYS A 259 9.13 -4.83 3.47
C LYS A 259 10.09 -5.31 2.40
N MET A 260 9.67 -5.34 1.12
CA MET A 260 10.59 -5.59 0.02
C MET A 260 11.66 -4.51 -0.06
N TYR A 261 11.39 -3.26 0.35
CA TYR A 261 12.37 -2.17 0.32
C TYR A 261 13.27 -2.07 1.56
N ARG A 262 12.77 -2.42 2.75
CA ARG A 262 13.42 -2.19 4.07
C ARG A 262 13.68 -3.44 4.90
N GLY A 263 13.05 -4.56 4.57
CA GLY A 263 13.08 -5.77 5.40
C GLY A 263 12.28 -5.63 6.70
N HIS A 264 12.45 -6.60 7.60
CA HIS A 264 11.82 -6.59 8.93
C HIS A 264 12.66 -5.83 9.96
N PRO A 265 12.04 -4.98 10.79
CA PRO A 265 12.74 -4.30 11.86
C PRO A 265 13.02 -5.26 13.04
N GLY A 266 13.98 -4.89 13.89
CA GLY A 266 14.04 -5.39 15.27
C GLY A 266 13.07 -4.66 16.17
N ASP A 267 13.28 -4.75 17.48
CA ASP A 267 12.47 -4.03 18.47
C ASP A 267 12.41 -2.52 18.19
N PHE A 268 11.30 -1.89 18.58
CA PHE A 268 11.14 -0.46 18.40
C PHE A 268 12.05 0.32 19.35
N THR A 269 12.96 1.11 18.78
CA THR A 269 13.90 1.96 19.53
C THR A 269 13.59 3.46 19.41
N GLY A 270 12.64 3.85 18.56
CA GLY A 270 12.34 5.25 18.25
C GLY A 270 13.35 5.94 17.32
N GLU A 271 14.41 5.23 16.90
CA GLU A 271 15.41 5.74 15.98
C GLU A 271 14.78 6.19 14.64
N PRO A 272 15.24 7.32 14.06
CA PRO A 272 14.77 7.75 12.75
C PRO A 272 15.09 6.75 11.62
N GLU A 273 16.18 6.00 11.73
CA GLU A 273 16.64 5.03 10.73
C GLU A 273 17.03 3.69 11.38
N PRO A 274 16.04 2.90 11.84
CA PRO A 274 16.30 1.65 12.52
C PRO A 274 17.04 0.67 11.60
N ARG A 275 17.90 -0.15 12.19
CA ARG A 275 18.53 -1.25 11.45
C ARG A 275 17.52 -2.34 11.15
N SER A 276 17.47 -2.76 9.89
CA SER A 276 16.74 -3.96 9.50
C SER A 276 17.45 -5.20 10.03
N LEU A 277 16.70 -6.12 10.63
CA LEU A 277 17.23 -7.41 11.09
C LEU A 277 17.19 -8.46 9.98
N ARG A 278 16.16 -8.43 9.13
CA ARG A 278 15.96 -9.38 8.04
C ARG A 278 15.67 -8.61 6.76
N GLU A 279 16.73 -8.36 6.01
CA GLU A 279 16.69 -7.65 4.73
C GLU A 279 17.34 -8.53 3.66
N LYS A 280 16.75 -8.53 2.46
CA LYS A 280 17.24 -9.28 1.30
C LYS A 280 17.12 -8.40 0.06
N PRO A 281 18.05 -8.49 -0.90
CA PRO A 281 17.86 -7.86 -2.19
C PRO A 281 16.74 -8.55 -2.98
N TRP A 282 16.10 -7.78 -3.87
CA TRP A 282 14.96 -8.19 -4.68
C TRP A 282 15.18 -7.91 -6.16
N ILE A 283 14.84 -8.88 -6.98
CA ILE A 283 14.83 -8.79 -8.44
C ILE A 283 13.39 -8.83 -8.92
N ALA A 284 13.01 -7.97 -9.86
CA ALA A 284 11.76 -8.14 -10.61
C ALA A 284 12.04 -8.63 -12.03
N ALA A 285 11.24 -9.60 -12.48
CA ALA A 285 11.25 -10.13 -13.84
C ALA A 285 9.94 -9.76 -14.53
N VAL A 286 9.99 -8.79 -15.45
CA VAL A 286 8.81 -8.20 -16.08
C VAL A 286 8.55 -8.85 -17.43
N ASP A 287 7.51 -9.68 -17.46
CA ASP A 287 6.93 -10.21 -18.69
C ASP A 287 5.69 -9.37 -19.10
N SER A 288 5.61 -9.02 -20.38
CA SER A 288 4.52 -8.27 -21.03
C SER A 288 4.34 -6.81 -20.57
N PHE A 289 4.02 -6.54 -19.30
CA PHE A 289 3.80 -5.18 -18.79
C PHE A 289 3.73 -5.12 -17.26
N ALA A 290 4.15 -3.99 -16.70
CA ALA A 290 3.96 -3.67 -15.29
C ALA A 290 3.17 -2.36 -15.16
N ILE A 291 1.86 -2.50 -14.88
CA ILE A 291 0.90 -1.38 -14.87
C ILE A 291 0.55 -1.01 -13.43
N GLY A 292 0.41 0.29 -13.16
CA GLY A 292 -0.08 0.78 -11.87
C GLY A 292 0.76 0.27 -10.71
N GLY A 293 0.17 -0.50 -9.80
CA GLY A 293 0.93 -1.10 -8.69
C GLY A 293 2.05 -2.05 -9.13
N GLY A 294 1.92 -2.69 -10.31
CA GLY A 294 3.00 -3.45 -10.94
C GLY A 294 4.25 -2.60 -11.18
N CYS A 295 4.09 -1.41 -11.79
CA CYS A 295 5.18 -0.46 -11.97
C CYS A 295 5.77 0.00 -10.64
N GLN A 296 4.92 0.22 -9.63
CA GLN A 296 5.36 0.66 -8.30
C GLN A 296 6.27 -0.35 -7.60
N PHE A 297 6.07 -1.66 -7.81
CA PHE A 297 6.98 -2.67 -7.29
C PHE A 297 8.40 -2.51 -7.84
N LEU A 298 8.55 -2.19 -9.13
CA LEU A 298 9.85 -2.03 -9.77
C LEU A 298 10.70 -0.94 -9.10
N LEU A 299 10.05 0.10 -8.57
CA LEU A 299 10.69 1.26 -7.95
C LEU A 299 11.29 1.00 -6.57
N VAL A 300 11.19 -0.24 -6.06
CA VAL A 300 11.82 -0.69 -4.82
C VAL A 300 12.70 -1.95 -4.99
N MET A 301 12.93 -2.39 -6.22
CA MET A 301 13.80 -3.53 -6.55
C MET A 301 15.26 -3.08 -6.68
N ASP A 302 16.21 -3.99 -6.44
CA ASP A 302 17.63 -3.72 -6.70
C ASP A 302 18.01 -3.99 -8.16
N HIS A 303 17.30 -4.91 -8.80
CA HIS A 303 17.51 -5.24 -10.20
C HIS A 303 16.18 -5.53 -10.89
N VAL A 304 16.01 -5.03 -12.10
CA VAL A 304 14.81 -5.25 -12.89
C VAL A 304 15.23 -5.76 -14.26
N VAL A 305 14.76 -6.95 -14.62
CA VAL A 305 14.89 -7.53 -15.95
C VAL A 305 13.53 -7.47 -16.64
N ALA A 306 13.48 -7.07 -17.90
CA ALA A 306 12.24 -7.09 -18.68
C ALA A 306 12.40 -7.79 -20.03
N GLU A 307 11.32 -8.40 -20.52
CA GLU A 307 11.26 -8.89 -21.90
C GLU A 307 11.13 -7.71 -22.88
N HIS A 308 11.82 -7.77 -24.02
CA HIS A 308 11.67 -6.79 -25.11
C HIS A 308 10.20 -6.58 -25.50
N GLY A 309 9.83 -5.34 -25.80
CA GLY A 309 8.45 -4.96 -26.12
C GLY A 309 7.51 -4.84 -24.91
N SER A 310 8.00 -5.09 -23.69
CA SER A 310 7.25 -4.76 -22.48
C SER A 310 7.15 -3.26 -22.24
N TYR A 311 6.25 -2.84 -21.36
CA TYR A 311 6.16 -1.44 -20.93
C TYR A 311 5.75 -1.31 -19.46
N VAL A 312 6.05 -0.15 -18.90
CA VAL A 312 5.66 0.23 -17.53
C VAL A 312 4.85 1.52 -17.56
N ASN A 313 3.86 1.66 -16.68
CA ASN A 313 3.07 2.89 -16.57
C ASN A 313 2.45 3.10 -15.18
N LEU A 314 2.03 4.34 -14.90
CA LEU A 314 1.25 4.72 -13.72
C LEU A 314 -0.05 5.38 -14.17
N PRO A 315 -1.11 4.62 -14.49
CA PRO A 315 -2.32 5.14 -15.14
C PRO A 315 -3.27 5.86 -14.16
N ALA A 316 -2.77 6.35 -13.02
CA ALA A 316 -3.56 6.97 -11.95
C ALA A 316 -4.48 8.10 -12.43
N GLY A 317 -4.06 8.90 -13.42
CA GLY A 317 -4.92 9.92 -14.04
C GLY A 317 -6.17 9.35 -14.73
N ARG A 318 -6.10 8.12 -15.25
CA ARG A 318 -7.24 7.37 -15.83
C ARG A 318 -8.10 6.71 -14.76
N GLU A 319 -7.56 6.46 -13.57
CA GLU A 319 -8.24 5.76 -12.47
C GLU A 319 -8.84 6.74 -11.46
N GLY A 320 -8.30 7.96 -11.38
CA GLY A 320 -8.69 9.01 -10.43
C GLY A 320 -8.09 8.85 -9.03
N ILE A 321 -7.08 7.99 -8.87
CA ILE A 321 -6.40 7.70 -7.59
C ILE A 321 -4.94 8.13 -7.61
N ILE A 322 -4.27 8.10 -6.46
CA ILE A 322 -2.83 8.31 -6.35
C ILE A 322 -2.13 6.96 -6.58
N PRO A 323 -1.11 6.88 -7.47
CA PRO A 323 -0.43 5.62 -7.78
C PRO A 323 0.61 5.26 -6.71
N GLY A 324 0.12 5.05 -5.47
CA GLY A 324 0.92 4.74 -4.27
C GLY A 324 2.17 5.59 -4.15
N CYS A 325 3.26 5.01 -3.66
CA CYS A 325 4.55 5.71 -3.58
C CYS A 325 5.24 5.91 -4.94
N GLY A 326 4.60 5.53 -6.07
CA GLY A 326 5.13 5.77 -7.41
C GLY A 326 5.39 7.25 -7.68
N VAL A 327 4.56 8.15 -7.13
CA VAL A 327 4.75 9.61 -7.24
C VAL A 327 6.06 10.07 -6.60
N MET A 328 6.40 9.50 -5.44
CA MET A 328 7.62 9.85 -4.71
C MET A 328 8.86 9.20 -5.34
N ARG A 329 8.73 7.97 -5.85
CA ARG A 329 9.89 7.14 -6.22
C ARG A 329 10.31 7.29 -7.68
N LEU A 330 9.37 7.42 -8.61
CA LEU A 330 9.65 7.45 -10.05
C LEU A 330 10.61 8.58 -10.48
N PRO A 331 10.53 9.82 -9.93
CA PRO A 331 11.47 10.89 -10.28
C PRO A 331 12.95 10.53 -10.08
N ARG A 332 13.28 9.64 -9.13
CA ARG A 332 14.66 9.18 -8.88
C ARG A 332 15.23 8.36 -10.04
N PHE A 333 14.35 7.73 -10.83
CA PHE A 333 14.72 6.90 -11.96
C PHE A 333 14.75 7.71 -13.25
N VAL A 334 13.66 8.42 -13.58
CA VAL A 334 13.47 9.04 -14.91
C VAL A 334 13.52 10.56 -14.90
N GLY A 335 13.74 11.17 -13.74
CA GLY A 335 13.68 12.62 -13.57
C GLY A 335 12.25 13.18 -13.55
N GLU A 336 12.18 14.45 -13.17
CA GLU A 336 10.95 15.20 -12.88
C GLU A 336 9.98 15.34 -14.07
N ALA A 337 10.50 15.54 -15.28
CA ALA A 337 9.67 15.75 -16.46
C ALA A 337 8.94 14.47 -16.90
N ILE A 338 9.66 13.36 -16.96
CA ILE A 338 9.11 12.06 -17.37
C ILE A 338 8.18 11.53 -16.28
N ALA A 339 8.55 11.69 -15.00
CA ALA A 339 7.68 11.30 -13.89
C ALA A 339 6.34 12.05 -13.90
N ARG A 340 6.32 13.35 -14.17
CA ARG A 340 5.06 14.11 -14.34
C ARG A 340 4.25 13.61 -15.53
N GLN A 341 4.88 13.31 -16.65
CA GLN A 341 4.18 12.73 -17.81
C GLN A 341 3.56 11.37 -17.49
N ALA A 342 4.29 10.49 -16.80
CA ALA A 342 3.80 9.18 -16.39
C ALA A 342 2.63 9.32 -15.41
N VAL A 343 2.78 10.10 -14.34
CA VAL A 343 1.79 10.19 -13.25
C VAL A 343 0.57 11.04 -13.64
N LEU A 344 0.77 12.23 -14.20
CA LEU A 344 -0.31 13.18 -14.45
C LEU A 344 -1.00 12.96 -15.80
N PHE A 345 -0.28 12.41 -16.78
CA PHE A 345 -0.78 12.22 -18.14
C PHE A 345 -0.84 10.75 -18.57
N SER A 346 -0.53 9.81 -17.66
CA SER A 346 -0.60 8.36 -17.93
C SER A 346 0.23 7.95 -19.16
N ARG A 347 1.44 8.51 -19.30
CA ARG A 347 2.41 8.13 -20.33
C ARG A 347 2.87 6.68 -20.10
N ASP A 348 2.82 5.88 -21.16
CA ASP A 348 3.49 4.58 -21.20
C ASP A 348 5.00 4.77 -21.41
N ILE A 349 5.80 3.98 -20.70
CA ILE A 349 7.26 3.96 -20.81
C ILE A 349 7.65 2.56 -21.33
N PRO A 350 7.91 2.41 -22.64
CA PRO A 350 8.43 1.17 -23.19
C PRO A 350 9.80 0.82 -22.58
N VAL A 351 10.03 -0.44 -22.22
CA VAL A 351 11.28 -0.85 -21.53
C VAL A 351 12.52 -0.66 -22.40
N ASP A 352 12.35 -0.70 -23.73
CA ASP A 352 13.43 -0.51 -24.70
C ASP A 352 13.76 0.96 -24.98
N SER A 353 12.95 1.91 -24.48
CA SER A 353 13.23 3.35 -24.65
C SER A 353 14.38 3.79 -23.74
N PRO A 354 15.01 4.96 -24.02
CA PRO A 354 16.02 5.53 -23.13
C PRO A 354 15.53 5.66 -21.69
N GLU A 355 14.29 6.11 -21.47
CA GLU A 355 13.70 6.24 -20.13
C GLU A 355 13.31 4.90 -19.52
N GLY A 356 12.86 3.93 -20.33
CA GLY A 356 12.59 2.56 -19.88
C GLY A 356 13.82 1.91 -19.27
N ARG A 357 14.98 2.11 -19.90
CA ARG A 357 16.29 1.64 -19.41
C ARG A 357 16.79 2.34 -18.15
N MET A 358 16.12 3.39 -17.70
CA MET A 358 16.38 3.99 -16.39
C MET A 358 15.61 3.29 -15.27
N VAL A 359 14.52 2.57 -15.60
CA VAL A 359 13.71 1.79 -14.64
C VAL A 359 14.06 0.29 -14.71
N VAL A 360 14.43 -0.19 -15.89
CA VAL A 360 14.77 -1.59 -16.18
C VAL A 360 16.26 -1.69 -16.47
N ALA A 361 16.98 -2.48 -15.67
CA ALA A 361 18.43 -2.64 -15.79
C ALA A 361 18.81 -3.45 -17.04
N ASP A 362 18.09 -4.54 -17.31
CA ASP A 362 18.33 -5.42 -18.46
C ASP A 362 17.05 -5.67 -19.27
N THR A 363 17.15 -5.55 -20.59
CA THR A 363 16.10 -6.06 -21.49
C THR A 363 16.59 -7.29 -22.26
N VAL A 364 15.73 -8.30 -22.36
CA VAL A 364 16.09 -9.58 -22.99
C VAL A 364 15.04 -10.07 -23.98
N PRO A 365 15.43 -10.88 -24.98
CA PRO A 365 14.48 -11.58 -25.84
C PRO A 365 13.56 -12.53 -25.08
N ALA A 366 12.40 -12.81 -25.68
CA ALA A 366 11.50 -13.83 -25.18
C ALA A 366 12.21 -15.20 -25.07
N GLY A 367 12.03 -15.88 -23.95
CA GLY A 367 12.69 -17.15 -23.65
C GLY A 367 14.04 -17.03 -22.94
N GLU A 368 14.62 -15.83 -22.82
CA GLU A 368 15.92 -15.63 -22.13
C GLU A 368 15.78 -15.12 -20.68
N MET A 369 14.55 -14.88 -20.20
CA MET A 369 14.29 -14.30 -18.88
C MET A 369 14.88 -15.13 -17.73
N GLU A 370 14.76 -16.46 -17.74
CA GLU A 370 15.29 -17.30 -16.66
C GLU A 370 16.81 -17.13 -16.53
N ALA A 371 17.53 -17.22 -17.66
CA ALA A 371 18.97 -17.04 -17.68
C ALA A 371 19.40 -15.63 -17.24
N ALA A 372 18.58 -14.61 -17.52
CA ALA A 372 18.83 -13.25 -17.10
C ALA A 372 18.62 -13.05 -15.60
N VAL A 373 17.57 -13.63 -15.03
CA VAL A 373 17.34 -13.65 -13.58
C VAL A 373 18.47 -14.40 -12.87
N ASP A 374 18.89 -15.56 -13.38
CA ASP A 374 20.00 -16.32 -12.81
C ASP A 374 21.30 -15.51 -12.80
N ARG A 375 21.61 -14.80 -13.90
CA ARG A 375 22.77 -13.88 -13.94
C ARG A 375 22.69 -12.77 -12.92
N ALA A 376 21.52 -12.16 -12.74
CA ALA A 376 21.32 -11.09 -11.75
C ALA A 376 21.49 -11.61 -10.30
N VAL A 377 20.96 -12.81 -10.00
CA VAL A 377 21.17 -13.48 -8.70
C VAL A 377 22.65 -13.73 -8.45
N GLU A 378 23.36 -14.32 -9.41
CA GLU A 378 24.78 -14.62 -9.27
C GLU A 378 25.63 -13.34 -9.16
N GLY A 379 25.26 -12.27 -9.86
CA GLY A 379 25.91 -10.96 -9.73
C GLY A 379 25.80 -10.36 -8.31
N LEU A 380 24.62 -10.45 -7.69
CA LEU A 380 24.41 -10.03 -6.31
C LEU A 380 25.25 -10.88 -5.34
N ARG A 381 25.24 -12.22 -5.52
CA ARG A 381 26.01 -13.15 -4.68
C ARG A 381 27.51 -12.94 -4.78
N ALA A 382 28.04 -12.71 -5.97
CA ALA A 382 29.46 -12.49 -6.23
C ALA A 382 30.03 -11.26 -5.49
N THR A 383 29.18 -10.28 -5.17
CA THR A 383 29.58 -9.09 -4.40
C THR A 383 29.73 -9.36 -2.90
N GLY A 384 29.17 -10.47 -2.40
CA GLY A 384 29.06 -10.78 -0.98
C GLY A 384 27.85 -10.11 -0.32
N MET A 385 26.93 -10.92 0.22
CA MET A 385 25.63 -10.45 0.72
C MET A 385 25.71 -9.39 1.82
N SER A 386 26.72 -9.44 2.69
CA SER A 386 26.93 -8.41 3.71
C SER A 386 27.21 -7.03 3.11
N SER A 387 27.97 -6.97 2.01
CA SER A 387 28.26 -5.73 1.27
C SER A 387 27.02 -5.23 0.54
N VAL A 388 26.29 -6.13 -0.13
CA VAL A 388 25.04 -5.81 -0.83
C VAL A 388 24.05 -5.15 0.12
N LEU A 389 23.77 -5.76 1.28
CA LEU A 389 22.81 -5.24 2.25
C LEU A 389 23.26 -3.92 2.88
N ALA A 390 24.56 -3.77 3.18
CA ALA A 390 25.09 -2.52 3.73
C ALA A 390 24.96 -1.36 2.73
N ASN A 391 25.32 -1.59 1.46
CA ASN A 391 25.22 -0.59 0.40
C ASN A 391 23.76 -0.26 0.07
N ARG A 392 22.90 -1.28 -0.04
CA ARG A 392 21.45 -1.12 -0.26
C ARG A 392 20.82 -0.25 0.83
N ARG A 393 21.17 -0.47 2.10
CA ARG A 393 20.74 0.39 3.21
C ARG A 393 21.29 1.82 3.09
N ALA A 394 22.57 1.98 2.77
CA ALA A 394 23.19 3.31 2.61
C ALA A 394 22.52 4.13 1.49
N MET A 395 22.23 3.51 0.34
CA MET A 395 21.48 4.14 -0.76
C MET A 395 20.09 4.60 -0.30
N ARG A 396 19.41 3.78 0.51
CA ARG A 396 18.08 4.08 1.04
C ARG A 396 18.08 5.24 2.02
N ILE A 397 19.06 5.30 2.93
CA ILE A 397 19.22 6.42 3.88
C ILE A 397 19.37 7.74 3.09
N GLY A 398 20.12 7.74 1.98
CA GLY A 398 20.26 8.93 1.15
C GLY A 398 19.04 9.26 0.28
N GLY A 399 18.41 8.23 -0.30
CA GLY A 399 17.37 8.40 -1.34
C GLY A 399 15.93 8.43 -0.83
N GLU A 400 15.63 7.79 0.29
CA GLU A 400 14.30 7.77 0.91
C GLU A 400 14.43 7.45 2.41
N PRO A 401 14.81 8.43 3.24
CA PRO A 401 14.73 8.29 4.70
C PRO A 401 13.33 7.84 5.17
N LEU A 402 13.24 7.12 6.27
CA LEU A 402 12.01 6.64 6.87
C LEU A 402 11.05 7.79 7.18
N ASP A 403 11.53 8.93 7.66
CA ASP A 403 10.68 10.10 7.91
C ASP A 403 10.15 10.76 6.63
N THR A 404 10.89 10.68 5.52
CA THR A 404 10.40 11.11 4.22
C THR A 404 9.26 10.21 3.77
N PHE A 405 9.45 8.89 3.87
CA PHE A 405 8.40 7.91 3.60
C PHE A 405 7.18 8.10 4.53
N ARG A 406 7.40 8.31 5.83
CA ARG A 406 6.36 8.58 6.83
C ARG A 406 5.53 9.81 6.46
N THR A 407 6.19 10.92 6.17
CA THR A 407 5.53 12.19 5.81
C THR A 407 4.76 12.04 4.50
N TYR A 408 5.32 11.34 3.52
CA TYR A 408 4.61 11.01 2.29
C TYR A 408 3.36 10.17 2.57
N MET A 409 3.49 9.11 3.38
CA MET A 409 2.38 8.24 3.75
C MET A 409 1.29 8.95 4.56
N ALA A 410 1.65 9.96 5.36
CA ALA A 410 0.69 10.80 6.06
C ALA A 410 -0.22 11.56 5.08
N ASN A 411 0.37 12.15 4.03
CA ASN A 411 -0.38 12.77 2.95
C ASN A 411 -1.17 11.73 2.14
N TYR A 412 -0.53 10.61 1.78
CA TYR A 412 -1.15 9.55 1.01
C TYR A 412 -2.41 9.01 1.69
N ALA A 413 -2.36 8.73 3.00
CA ALA A 413 -3.52 8.26 3.75
C ALA A 413 -4.73 9.19 3.67
N ARG A 414 -4.50 10.51 3.72
CA ARG A 414 -5.56 11.52 3.63
C ARG A 414 -6.07 11.68 2.19
N GLU A 415 -5.16 11.98 1.27
CA GLU A 415 -5.51 12.33 -0.10
C GLU A 415 -6.04 11.12 -0.88
N GLN A 416 -5.47 9.93 -0.67
CA GLN A 416 -5.96 8.70 -1.32
C GLN A 416 -7.39 8.38 -0.89
N ALA A 417 -7.73 8.60 0.38
CA ALA A 417 -9.08 8.43 0.87
C ALA A 417 -10.03 9.42 0.18
N TYR A 418 -9.67 10.70 0.04
CA TYR A 418 -10.51 11.64 -0.72
C TYR A 418 -10.62 11.30 -2.20
N CYS A 419 -9.53 10.91 -2.86
CA CYS A 419 -9.53 10.48 -4.24
C CYS A 419 -10.52 9.34 -4.47
N ALA A 420 -10.47 8.28 -3.65
CA ALA A 420 -11.29 7.07 -3.79
C ALA A 420 -12.81 7.30 -3.72
N TYR A 421 -13.25 8.46 -3.22
CA TYR A 421 -14.67 8.86 -3.14
C TYR A 421 -15.00 10.11 -3.96
N SER A 422 -14.07 10.57 -4.80
CA SER A 422 -14.27 11.72 -5.66
C SER A 422 -15.18 11.40 -6.85
N GLN A 423 -15.89 12.42 -7.34
CA GLN A 423 -16.67 12.29 -8.58
C GLN A 423 -15.79 11.89 -9.78
N ALA A 424 -14.55 12.39 -9.81
CA ALA A 424 -13.60 12.09 -10.86
C ALA A 424 -13.29 10.58 -10.97
N VAL A 425 -13.14 9.87 -9.84
CA VAL A 425 -12.97 8.41 -9.82
C VAL A 425 -14.18 7.72 -10.42
N PHE A 426 -15.40 8.16 -10.09
CA PHE A 426 -16.62 7.54 -10.63
C PHE A 426 -16.73 7.73 -12.14
N ASP A 427 -16.50 8.95 -12.62
CA ASP A 427 -16.54 9.27 -14.05
C ASP A 427 -15.44 8.52 -14.82
N ASN A 428 -14.25 8.37 -14.23
CA ASN A 428 -13.14 7.62 -14.78
C ASN A 428 -13.44 6.11 -14.87
N LEU A 429 -13.98 5.52 -13.80
CA LEU A 429 -14.38 4.12 -13.79
C LEU A 429 -15.47 3.85 -14.82
N ASP A 430 -16.47 4.72 -14.93
CA ASP A 430 -17.54 4.57 -15.93
C ASP A 430 -16.99 4.67 -17.38
N ARG A 431 -15.94 5.47 -17.63
CA ARG A 431 -15.28 5.58 -18.95
C ARG A 431 -14.37 4.41 -19.31
N ASN A 432 -13.65 3.86 -18.32
CA ASN A 432 -12.51 2.97 -18.55
C ASN A 432 -12.79 1.49 -18.23
N TRP A 433 -13.84 1.18 -17.45
CA TRP A 433 -14.13 -0.20 -17.03
C TRP A 433 -14.45 -1.18 -18.18
N GLY A 434 -14.88 -0.67 -19.35
CA GLY A 434 -15.28 -1.49 -20.50
C GLY A 434 -14.31 -1.48 -21.69
N ARG A 435 -13.12 -0.90 -21.54
CA ARG A 435 -12.08 -0.80 -22.59
C ARG A 435 -10.92 -1.71 -22.22
#